data_AF-X1PRI3-F1
#
_entry.id   AF-X1PRI3-F1
#
_cell.length_a   1.000
_cell.length_b   1.000
_cell.length_c   1.000
_cell.angle_alpha   90.00
_cell.angle_beta   90.00
_cell.angle_gamma   90.00
#
_symmetry.space_group_name_H-M   'P 1'
#
loop_
_entity.id
_entity.type
_entity.pdbx_description
1 polymer ?
#
loop_
_entity_poly.entity_id
_entity_poly.type
_entity_poly.pdbx_seq_one_letter_code
_entity_poly.pdbx_strand_id
1 'polypeptide(L)' 'ETGTGKGMLARLIHIKSKRKKQKFLIINCGTIPETLLESELFGHKKGSFTGAINDKKGLLEEA' A
#
# COMPACT_ATOMS: atom_id res chain seq x y z
N GLU A 1 -9.87 -11.29 -13.18
CA GLU A 1 -8.73 -12.01 -13.79
C GLU A 1 -7.43 -11.75 -13.02
N THR A 2 -7.15 -12.60 -12.04
CA THR A 2 -5.89 -12.65 -11.29
C THR A 2 -4.87 -13.47 -12.09
N GLY A 3 -3.60 -13.08 -12.08
CA GLY A 3 -2.52 -13.85 -12.74
C GLY A 3 -2.01 -13.35 -14.10
N THR A 4 -2.60 -12.31 -14.71
CA THR A 4 -2.17 -11.80 -16.03
C THR A 4 -0.89 -10.93 -16.01
N GLY A 5 -0.07 -11.01 -14.96
CA GLY A 5 1.21 -10.26 -14.90
C GLY A 5 1.12 -8.75 -14.67
N LYS A 6 -0.04 -8.20 -14.26
CA LYS A 6 -0.23 -6.75 -14.04
C LYS A 6 0.82 -6.11 -13.10
N GLY A 7 1.25 -6.83 -12.06
CA GLY A 7 2.31 -6.37 -11.16
C GLY A 7 3.69 -6.27 -11.84
N MET A 8 3.97 -7.14 -12.82
CA MET A 8 5.21 -7.09 -13.60
C MET A 8 5.20 -5.88 -14.53
N LEU A 9 4.07 -5.60 -15.18
CA LEU A 9 3.90 -4.42 -16.03
C LEU A 9 4.06 -3.12 -15.22
N ALA A 10 3.41 -3.02 -14.06
CA ALA A 10 3.56 -1.86 -13.18
C ALA A 10 5.03 -1.64 -12.74
N ARG A 11 5.76 -2.73 -12.45
CA ARG A 11 7.19 -2.67 -12.12
C ARG A 11 8.03 -2.19 -13.30
N LEU A 12 7.74 -2.65 -14.52
CA LEU A 12 8.40 -2.18 -15.75
C LEU A 12 8.18 -0.68 -15.96
N ILE A 13 6.93 -0.20 -15.78
CA ILE A 13 6.60 1.22 -15.86
C ILE A 13 7.42 2.01 -14.83
N HIS A 14 7.49 1.56 -13.58
CA HIS A 14 8.27 2.22 -12.53
C HIS A 14 9.75 2.34 -12.90
N ILE A 15 10.38 1.24 -13.35
CA ILE A 15 11.80 1.18 -13.76
C ILE A 15 12.10 2.13 -14.92
N LYS A 16 11.14 2.31 -15.85
CA LYS A 16 11.28 3.21 -17.00
C LYS A 16 10.88 4.66 -16.70
N SER A 17 10.29 4.94 -15.53
CA SER A 17 9.85 6.28 -15.15
C SER A 17 11.00 7.15 -14.63
N LYS A 18 10.75 8.46 -14.53
CA LYS A 18 11.64 9.41 -13.84
C LYS A 18 11.80 9.10 -12.35
N ARG A 19 10.88 8.33 -11.75
CA ARG A 19 10.87 7.95 -10.33
C ARG A 19 11.51 6.58 -10.07
N LYS A 20 12.23 5.98 -11.02
CA LYS A 20 12.84 4.64 -10.89
C LYS A 20 13.73 4.40 -9.66
N LYS A 21 14.28 5.46 -9.06
CA LYS A 21 15.09 5.39 -7.82
C LYS A 21 14.27 5.54 -6.54
N GLN A 22 13.01 5.94 -6.65
CA GLN A 22 12.08 6.06 -5.53
C GLN A 22 11.49 4.69 -5.19
N LYS A 23 10.93 4.56 -3.99
CA LYS A 23 10.27 3.33 -3.56
C LYS A 23 9.09 3.01 -4.48
N PHE A 24 8.83 1.72 -4.62
CA PHE A 24 7.70 1.21 -5.37
C PHE A 24 7.02 0.13 -4.54
N LEU A 25 5.74 0.35 -4.26
CA LEU A 25 4.94 -0.49 -3.40
C LEU A 25 3.83 -1.14 -4.22
N ILE A 26 3.64 -2.45 -4.04
CA ILE A 26 2.50 -3.18 -4.60
C ILE A 26 1.61 -3.57 -3.42
N ILE A 27 0.34 -3.18 -3.50
CA ILE A 27 -0.67 -3.55 -2.49
C ILE A 27 -1.72 -4.43 -3.17
N ASN A 28 -2.03 -5.57 -2.55
CA ASN A 28 -3.14 -6.41 -2.97
C ASN A 28 -4.34 -6.12 -2.05
N CYS A 29 -5.30 -5.32 -2.54
CA CYS A 29 -6.49 -4.97 -1.76
C CYS A 29 -7.39 -6.19 -1.47
N GLY A 30 -7.30 -7.27 -2.26
CA GLY A 30 -8.09 -8.49 -2.03
C GLY A 30 -7.61 -9.33 -0.85
N THR A 31 -6.39 -9.10 -0.36
CA THR A 31 -5.84 -9.80 0.82
C THR A 31 -5.98 -8.99 2.11
N ILE A 32 -6.41 -7.73 2.03
CA ILE A 32 -6.57 -6.84 3.18
C ILE A 32 -8.08 -6.73 3.47
N PRO A 33 -8.52 -6.96 4.72
CA PRO A 33 -9.91 -6.72 5.11
C PRO A 33 -10.30 -5.27 4.81
N GLU A 34 -11.51 -5.07 4.26
CA GLU A 34 -11.99 -3.73 3.86
C GLU A 34 -11.94 -2.71 5.01
N THR A 35 -12.27 -3.16 6.22
CA THR A 35 -12.24 -2.35 7.44
C THR A 35 -10.84 -1.89 7.87
N LEU A 36 -9.78 -2.55 7.38
CA LEU A 36 -8.39 -2.20 7.66
C LEU A 36 -7.71 -1.52 6.48
N LEU A 37 -8.28 -1.58 5.28
CA LEU A 37 -7.64 -1.06 4.06
C LEU A 37 -7.30 0.43 4.17
N GLU A 38 -8.22 1.24 4.68
CA GLU A 38 -8.01 2.68 4.86
C GLU A 38 -6.86 2.95 5.86
N SER A 39 -6.88 2.24 6.99
CA SER A 39 -5.87 2.31 8.03
C SER A 39 -4.48 1.88 7.55
N GLU A 40 -4.39 0.89 6.65
CA GLU A 40 -3.12 0.50 6.02
C GLU A 40 -2.62 1.56 5.02
N LEU A 41 -3.52 2.12 4.20
CA LEU A 41 -3.13 3.08 3.15
C LEU A 41 -2.71 4.44 3.72
N PHE A 42 -3.49 4.96 4.66
CA PHE A 42 -3.33 6.32 5.20
C PHE A 42 -2.70 6.35 6.59
N GLY A 43 -2.64 5.20 7.27
CA GLY A 43 -2.19 5.12 8.65
C GLY A 43 -3.32 5.43 9.62
N HIS A 44 -3.00 5.35 10.90
CA HIS A 44 -3.93 5.68 11.97
C HIS A 44 -3.20 6.15 13.22
N LYS A 45 -3.91 6.91 14.06
CA LYS A 45 -3.45 7.26 15.40
C LYS A 45 -3.94 6.25 16.43
N LYS A 46 -3.16 6.05 17.48
CA LYS A 46 -3.54 5.23 18.63
C LYS A 46 -4.91 5.67 19.15
N GLY A 47 -5.81 4.71 19.35
CA GLY A 47 -7.17 4.93 19.85
C GLY A 47 -8.19 5.41 18.82
N SER A 48 -7.83 5.54 17.53
CA SER A 48 -8.78 5.90 16.47
C SER A 48 -9.88 4.86 16.23
N PHE A 49 -9.61 3.58 16.53
CA PHE A 49 -10.60 2.49 16.51
C PHE A 49 -10.22 1.40 17.52
N THR A 50 -11.17 0.49 17.80
CA THR A 50 -10.94 -0.67 18.67
C THR A 50 -9.87 -1.58 18.07
N GLY A 51 -8.67 -1.60 18.67
CA GLY A 51 -7.51 -2.33 18.16
C GLY A 51 -6.36 -1.43 17.66
N ALA A 52 -6.55 -0.11 17.61
CA ALA A 52 -5.49 0.86 17.33
C ALA A 52 -4.57 1.06 18.55
N ILE A 53 -3.72 0.09 18.84
CA ILE A 53 -2.87 0.06 20.05
C ILE A 53 -1.70 1.06 19.94
N ASN A 54 -1.24 1.33 18.72
CA ASN A 54 -0.11 2.21 18.43
C ASN A 54 -0.44 3.15 17.26
N ASP A 55 0.36 4.21 17.10
CA ASP A 55 0.38 4.99 15.87
C ASP A 55 0.98 4.16 14.73
N LYS A 56 0.38 4.25 13.55
CA LYS A 56 0.85 3.60 12.33
C LYS A 56 0.88 4.60 11.19
N LYS A 57 2.02 4.70 10.50
CA LYS A 57 2.14 5.50 9.27
C LYS A 57 1.50 4.76 8.09
N GLY A 58 0.90 5.52 7.19
CA GLY A 58 0.28 4.97 5.99
C GLY A 58 1.29 4.54 4.96
N LEU A 59 0.95 3.52 4.18
CA LEU A 59 1.76 3.04 3.06
C LEU A 59 2.04 4.14 2.01
N LEU A 60 1.14 5.13 1.88
CA LEU A 60 1.33 6.28 1.00
C LEU A 60 2.33 7.31 1.54
N GLU A 61 2.48 7.41 2.87
CA GLU A 61 3.47 8.29 3.50
C GLU A 61 4.88 7.69 3.44
N GLU A 62 4.99 6.36 3.44
CA GLU A 62 6.27 5.66 3.42
C GLU A 62 6.93 5.56 2.04
N ALA A 63 6.19 5.80 0.95
CA ALA A 63 6.57 5.59 -0.45
C ALA A 63 7.23 6.82 -1.10
#